data_AF-A0A9P0CLM5-F1
#
_entry.id   AF-A0A9P0CLM5-F1
#
_cell.length_a   1.000
_cell.length_b   1.000
_cell.length_c   1.000
_cell.angle_alpha   90.00
_cell.angle_beta   90.00
_cell.angle_gamma   90.00
#
_symmetry.space_group_name_H-M   'P 1'
#
loop_
_entity.id
_entity.type
_entity.pdbx_description
1 polymer ?
#
loop_
_entity_poly.entity_id
_entity_poly.type
_entity_poly.pdbx_seq_one_letter_code
_entity_poly.pdbx_strand_id
1 'polypeptide(L)'
;MIDYVKNLESVEHSKILVKDPDELNKKLENFICGGYEHLSIISDYDQTITKQHVNGKSQLHAFGILQRCPSIPSEVYKIVSNITETYKPLDRNLSIPESQRKIFMNEWWTKTIEAYKGLKISSEEMVNTTLKYGPPARDNAKEFFDLLNKANVPVLLISAGVGEFLEPLLIKMNICSPNVELLTNYLKLDEDGKIVGYKASPIHTENKNILDFKNTKFYGKIGNRHNVIVMGDHLGDVAVLDNLDKVENVLKIGFFYGNNESSLPTWLNTYDIVLKDDQTMDVPIAILKLLK
;
A
#
# COMPACT_ATOMS: atom_id res chain seq x y z
N MET A 1 -7.94 30.29 -15.00
CA MET A 1 -7.97 28.93 -14.43
C MET A 1 -6.80 28.85 -13.47
N ILE A 2 -7.00 28.40 -12.23
CA ILE A 2 -5.90 28.21 -11.29
C ILE A 2 -5.12 26.97 -11.76
N ASP A 3 -3.79 27.08 -11.86
CA ASP A 3 -2.93 25.96 -12.21
C ASP A 3 -2.48 25.25 -10.92
N TYR A 4 -3.26 24.26 -10.50
CA TYR A 4 -3.00 23.51 -9.27
C TYR A 4 -1.77 22.61 -9.43
N VAL A 5 -1.54 22.07 -10.63
CA VAL A 5 -0.37 21.23 -10.91
C VAL A 5 0.92 22.01 -10.71
N LYS A 6 1.01 23.25 -11.22
CA LYS A 6 2.19 24.11 -10.99
C LYS A 6 2.43 24.41 -9.51
N ASN A 7 1.37 24.50 -8.70
CA ASN A 7 1.52 24.65 -7.26
C ASN A 7 2.03 23.35 -6.60
N LEU A 8 1.61 22.18 -7.09
CA LEU A 8 2.16 20.89 -6.63
C LEU A 8 3.63 20.73 -7.03
N GLU A 9 4.02 21.15 -8.24
CA GLU A 9 5.42 21.15 -8.69
C GLU A 9 6.34 22.05 -7.85
N SER A 10 5.76 22.99 -7.08
CA SER A 10 6.51 23.80 -6.11
C SER A 10 6.79 23.11 -4.77
N VAL A 11 6.29 21.87 -4.57
CA VAL A 11 6.67 21.03 -3.42
C VAL A 11 8.13 20.65 -3.59
N GLU A 12 8.99 21.31 -2.81
CA GLU A 12 10.44 21.09 -2.84
C GLU A 12 10.79 19.61 -2.61
N HIS A 13 11.79 19.11 -3.31
CA HIS A 13 12.32 17.73 -3.23
C HIS A 13 11.52 16.60 -3.88
N SER A 14 10.27 16.82 -4.29
CA SER A 14 9.48 15.80 -5.01
C SER A 14 9.72 15.87 -6.52
N LYS A 15 10.11 14.75 -7.14
CA LYS A 15 10.12 14.63 -8.61
C LYS A 15 8.74 14.16 -9.09
N ILE A 16 7.87 15.13 -9.31
CA ILE A 16 6.50 14.93 -9.76
C ILE A 16 6.47 14.78 -11.28
N LEU A 17 5.84 13.70 -11.77
CA LEU A 17 5.64 13.45 -13.18
C LEU A 17 4.14 13.30 -13.44
N VAL A 18 3.62 14.10 -14.38
CA VAL A 18 2.21 14.12 -14.77
C VAL A 18 2.14 13.97 -16.28
N LYS A 19 1.31 13.04 -16.76
CA LYS A 19 1.14 12.83 -18.21
C LYS A 19 0.31 13.93 -18.86
N ASP A 20 -0.82 14.28 -18.25
CA ASP A 20 -1.76 15.27 -18.74
C ASP A 20 -2.13 16.26 -17.62
N PRO A 21 -1.41 17.40 -17.52
CA PRO A 21 -1.68 18.42 -16.50
C PRO A 21 -3.07 19.04 -16.58
N ASP A 22 -3.66 19.15 -17.77
CA ASP A 22 -4.99 19.75 -17.95
C ASP A 22 -6.09 18.80 -17.44
N GLU A 23 -5.95 17.50 -17.71
CA GLU A 23 -6.83 16.47 -17.12
C GLU A 23 -6.69 16.44 -15.59
N LEU A 24 -5.45 16.50 -15.07
CA LEU A 24 -5.22 16.52 -13.64
C LEU A 24 -5.82 17.77 -12.97
N ASN A 25 -5.67 18.95 -13.56
CA ASN A 25 -6.29 20.18 -13.05
C ASN A 25 -7.82 20.05 -12.95
N LYS A 26 -8.49 19.47 -13.96
CA LYS A 26 -9.94 19.22 -13.93
C LYS A 26 -10.32 18.24 -12.81
N LYS A 27 -9.54 17.17 -12.61
CA LYS A 27 -9.76 16.24 -11.48
C LYS A 27 -9.63 16.97 -10.16
N LEU A 28 -8.57 17.74 -9.96
CA LEU A 28 -8.35 18.51 -8.72
C LEU A 28 -9.49 19.51 -8.47
N GLU A 29 -10.03 20.17 -9.49
CA GLU A 29 -11.22 21.02 -9.35
C GLU A 29 -12.44 20.26 -8.82
N ASN A 30 -12.71 19.05 -9.31
CA ASN A 30 -13.81 18.22 -8.80
C ASN A 30 -13.60 17.82 -7.34
N PHE A 31 -12.36 17.47 -6.97
CA PHE A 31 -12.02 17.16 -5.58
C PHE A 31 -12.20 18.38 -4.67
N ILE A 32 -11.73 19.56 -5.09
CA ILE A 32 -11.87 20.83 -4.35
C ILE A 32 -13.34 21.21 -4.18
N CYS A 33 -14.15 21.07 -5.24
CA CYS A 33 -15.59 21.34 -5.19
C CYS A 33 -16.33 20.40 -4.23
N GLY A 34 -15.93 19.12 -4.17
CA GLY A 34 -16.50 18.15 -3.24
C GLY A 34 -16.01 18.29 -1.79
N GLY A 35 -14.79 18.79 -1.58
CA GLY A 35 -14.20 18.94 -0.24
C GLY A 35 -14.03 17.61 0.50
N TYR A 36 -13.77 17.70 1.80
CA TYR A 36 -13.50 16.52 2.63
C TYR A 36 -14.71 15.59 2.83
N GLU A 37 -15.93 16.13 2.84
CA GLU A 37 -17.14 15.34 3.10
C GLU A 37 -17.42 14.30 2.03
N HIS A 38 -16.94 14.52 0.81
CA HIS A 38 -17.09 13.61 -0.33
C HIS A 38 -15.85 12.74 -0.58
N LEU A 39 -14.79 12.88 0.23
CA LEU A 39 -13.52 12.17 0.05
C LEU A 39 -13.47 10.83 0.80
N SER A 40 -12.86 9.84 0.17
CA SER A 40 -12.34 8.62 0.77
C SER A 40 -10.92 8.33 0.28
N ILE A 41 -10.12 7.62 1.08
CA ILE A 41 -8.75 7.22 0.73
C ILE A 41 -8.65 5.71 0.69
N ILE A 42 -8.02 5.21 -0.37
CA ILE A 42 -7.59 3.82 -0.47
C ILE A 42 -6.09 3.83 -0.77
N SER A 43 -5.30 3.13 0.02
CA SER A 43 -3.84 3.15 -0.14
C SER A 43 -3.28 1.76 0.03
N ASP A 44 -2.28 1.41 -0.77
CA ASP A 44 -1.33 0.39 -0.37
C ASP A 44 -0.55 0.83 0.90
N TYR A 45 0.07 -0.09 1.62
CA TYR A 45 0.82 0.19 2.85
C TYR A 45 2.35 0.08 2.68
N ASP A 46 2.84 -1.07 2.24
CA ASP A 46 4.28 -1.36 2.14
C ASP A 46 4.86 -0.54 0.99
N GLN A 47 5.93 0.24 1.20
CA GLN A 47 6.48 1.13 0.16
C GLN A 47 5.54 2.25 -0.34
N THR A 48 4.33 2.40 0.22
CA THR A 48 3.37 3.48 -0.07
C THR A 48 3.13 4.38 1.15
N ILE A 49 2.81 3.81 2.32
CA ILE A 49 2.85 4.55 3.59
C ILE A 49 4.24 4.49 4.22
N THR A 50 4.89 3.34 4.09
CA THR A 50 6.25 3.12 4.59
C THR A 50 7.30 3.50 3.55
N LYS A 51 8.47 3.95 3.99
CA LYS A 51 9.55 4.37 3.06
C LYS A 51 10.02 3.20 2.20
N GLN A 52 10.27 3.48 0.93
CA GLN A 52 10.92 2.56 -0.02
C GLN A 52 12.40 2.35 0.33
N HIS A 53 13.08 3.42 0.75
CA HIS A 53 14.45 3.38 1.21
C HIS A 53 14.73 4.46 2.28
N VAL A 54 15.81 4.26 3.04
CA VAL A 54 16.38 5.27 3.94
C VAL A 54 17.86 5.37 3.61
N ASN A 55 18.32 6.55 3.21
CA ASN A 55 19.71 6.80 2.80
C ASN A 55 20.20 5.79 1.73
N GLY A 56 19.39 5.60 0.67
CA GLY A 56 19.64 4.62 -0.39
C GLY A 56 19.50 3.14 -0.02
N LYS A 57 19.27 2.80 1.26
CA LYS A 57 19.07 1.41 1.70
C LYS A 57 17.60 1.03 1.67
N SER A 58 17.24 0.05 0.85
CA SER A 58 15.87 -0.47 0.79
C SER A 58 15.38 -0.94 2.16
N GLN A 59 14.12 -0.65 2.46
CA GLN A 59 13.51 -1.09 3.70
C GLN A 59 12.86 -2.47 3.57
N LEU A 60 12.61 -3.11 4.72
CA LEU A 60 11.93 -4.40 4.76
C LEU A 60 10.41 -4.21 4.67
N HIS A 61 9.74 -5.16 4.04
CA HIS A 61 8.28 -5.33 4.10
C HIS A 61 7.92 -6.41 5.12
N ALA A 62 6.63 -6.61 5.41
CA ALA A 62 6.15 -7.56 6.43
C ALA A 62 6.83 -8.95 6.40
N PHE A 63 6.93 -9.58 5.22
CA PHE A 63 7.58 -10.89 5.10
C PHE A 63 9.09 -10.85 5.39
N GLY A 64 9.76 -9.76 5.03
CA GLY A 64 11.17 -9.54 5.35
C GLY A 64 11.40 -9.35 6.85
N ILE A 65 10.42 -8.77 7.57
CA ILE A 65 10.44 -8.68 9.03
C ILE A 65 10.19 -10.06 9.65
N LEU A 66 9.20 -10.81 9.15
CA LEU A 66 8.91 -12.18 9.59
C LEU A 66 10.15 -13.08 9.49
N GLN A 67 10.91 -13.01 8.38
CA GLN A 67 12.17 -13.75 8.22
C GLN A 67 13.25 -13.41 9.27
N ARG A 68 13.12 -12.31 10.00
CA ARG A 68 14.05 -11.89 11.07
C ARG A 68 13.62 -12.33 12.47
N CYS A 69 12.49 -13.00 12.59
CA CYS A 69 12.05 -13.58 13.86
C CYS A 69 13.08 -14.64 14.32
N PRO A 70 13.62 -14.55 15.55
CA PRO A 70 14.58 -15.51 16.10
C PRO A 70 14.14 -16.99 16.03
N SER A 71 12.84 -17.26 16.06
CA SER A 71 12.26 -18.59 15.98
C SER A 71 12.22 -19.17 14.56
N ILE A 72 12.60 -18.39 13.54
CA ILE A 72 12.70 -18.88 12.16
C ILE A 72 13.99 -19.69 11.99
N PRO A 73 13.91 -21.00 11.69
CA PRO A 73 15.10 -21.80 11.42
C PRO A 73 15.84 -21.29 10.17
N SER A 74 17.17 -21.41 10.18
CA SER A 74 18.01 -20.98 9.05
C SER A 74 17.65 -21.66 7.73
N GLU A 75 17.15 -22.90 7.78
CA GLU A 75 16.69 -23.63 6.60
C GLU A 75 15.43 -23.02 6.00
N VAL A 76 14.44 -22.66 6.83
CA VAL A 76 13.22 -21.97 6.38
C VAL A 76 13.58 -20.59 5.81
N TYR A 77 14.50 -19.87 6.44
CA TYR A 77 15.00 -18.60 5.91
C TYR A 77 15.55 -18.75 4.48
N LYS A 78 16.38 -19.77 4.23
CA LYS A 78 16.94 -20.04 2.89
C LYS A 78 15.85 -20.40 1.88
N ILE A 79 14.92 -21.28 2.27
CA ILE A 79 13.79 -21.68 1.41
C ILE A 79 12.99 -20.45 0.96
N VAL A 80 12.57 -19.59 1.91
CA VAL A 80 11.77 -18.41 1.60
C VAL A 80 12.58 -17.36 0.81
N SER A 81 13.88 -17.24 1.07
CA SER A 81 14.76 -16.36 0.28
C SER A 81 14.84 -16.81 -1.17
N ASN A 82 15.05 -18.11 -1.43
CA ASN A 82 15.08 -18.67 -2.78
C ASN A 82 13.74 -18.51 -3.52
N ILE A 83 12.62 -18.72 -2.81
CA ILE A 83 11.28 -18.45 -3.36
C ILE A 83 11.18 -16.97 -3.76
N THR A 84 11.56 -16.05 -2.88
CA THR A 84 11.49 -14.61 -3.13
C THR A 84 12.37 -14.18 -4.31
N GLU A 85 13.60 -14.68 -4.40
CA GLU A 85 14.51 -14.42 -5.52
C GLU A 85 13.95 -14.89 -6.87
N THR A 86 13.18 -15.98 -6.85
CA THR A 86 12.53 -16.52 -8.06
C THR A 86 11.34 -15.67 -8.51
N TYR A 87 10.45 -15.30 -7.58
CA TYR A 87 9.16 -14.69 -7.93
C TYR A 87 9.17 -13.15 -7.97
N LYS A 88 9.99 -12.48 -7.16
CA LYS A 88 10.04 -11.01 -7.11
C LYS A 88 10.32 -10.35 -8.47
N PRO A 89 11.25 -10.86 -9.31
CA PRO A 89 11.47 -10.29 -10.64
C PRO A 89 10.27 -10.48 -11.58
N LEU A 90 9.45 -11.52 -11.38
CA LEU A 90 8.30 -11.82 -12.24
C LEU A 90 7.11 -10.89 -11.96
N ASP A 91 6.93 -10.49 -10.70
CA ASP A 91 5.88 -9.56 -10.24
C ASP A 91 5.91 -8.23 -11.02
N ARG A 92 7.10 -7.63 -11.15
CA ARG A 92 7.29 -6.34 -11.81
C ARG A 92 7.61 -6.43 -13.31
N ASN A 93 7.56 -7.63 -13.91
CA ASN A 93 7.92 -7.83 -15.30
C ASN A 93 6.71 -7.61 -16.24
N LEU A 94 6.64 -6.42 -16.83
CA LEU A 94 5.55 -6.04 -17.74
C LEU A 94 5.53 -6.80 -19.07
N SER A 95 6.60 -7.53 -19.43
CA SER A 95 6.58 -8.42 -20.60
C SER A 95 5.79 -9.71 -20.35
N ILE A 96 5.51 -10.05 -19.09
CA ILE A 96 4.67 -11.19 -18.73
C ILE A 96 3.21 -10.71 -18.69
N PRO A 97 2.26 -11.40 -19.37
CA PRO A 97 0.84 -11.05 -19.30
C PRO A 97 0.31 -11.07 -17.86
N GLU A 98 -0.62 -10.16 -17.55
CA GLU A 98 -1.21 -10.03 -16.20
C GLU A 98 -1.81 -11.34 -15.69
N SER A 99 -2.55 -12.07 -16.54
CA SER A 99 -3.12 -13.37 -16.20
C SER A 99 -2.07 -14.40 -15.77
N GLN A 100 -0.88 -14.36 -16.38
CA GLN A 100 0.24 -15.23 -16.04
C GLN A 100 0.97 -14.74 -14.78
N ARG A 101 1.16 -13.42 -14.61
CA ARG A 101 1.71 -12.85 -13.37
C ARG A 101 0.84 -13.20 -12.16
N LYS A 102 -0.49 -13.16 -12.32
CA LYS A 102 -1.44 -13.58 -11.28
C LYS A 102 -1.22 -15.02 -10.84
N ILE A 103 -0.95 -15.95 -11.76
CA ILE A 103 -0.62 -17.34 -11.41
C ILE A 103 0.68 -17.39 -10.59
N PHE A 104 1.72 -16.69 -11.03
CA PHE A 104 3.00 -16.65 -10.30
C PHE A 104 2.88 -16.03 -8.90
N MET A 105 2.07 -14.98 -8.72
CA MET A 105 1.85 -14.37 -7.41
C MET A 105 1.07 -15.29 -6.47
N ASN A 106 0.08 -16.03 -6.98
CA ASN A 106 -0.61 -17.07 -6.21
C ASN A 106 0.37 -18.16 -5.75
N GLU A 107 1.22 -18.65 -6.64
CA GLU A 107 2.25 -19.63 -6.29
C GLU A 107 3.23 -19.09 -5.25
N TRP A 108 3.67 -17.84 -5.38
CA TRP A 108 4.62 -17.22 -4.46
C TRP A 108 4.04 -17.15 -3.04
N TRP A 109 2.84 -16.59 -2.87
CA TRP A 109 2.21 -16.49 -1.54
C TRP A 109 1.90 -17.87 -0.95
N THR A 110 1.49 -18.82 -1.78
CA THR A 110 1.24 -20.21 -1.36
C THR A 110 2.51 -20.88 -0.88
N LYS A 111 3.58 -20.90 -1.68
CA LYS A 111 4.85 -21.53 -1.32
C LYS A 111 5.49 -20.88 -0.09
N THR A 112 5.35 -19.56 0.03
CA THR A 112 5.85 -18.81 1.18
C THR A 112 5.17 -19.27 2.48
N ILE A 113 3.84 -19.36 2.50
CA ILE A 113 3.15 -19.79 3.73
C ILE A 113 3.35 -21.28 4.04
N GLU A 114 3.43 -22.14 3.01
CA GLU A 114 3.77 -23.56 3.21
C GLU A 114 5.13 -23.73 3.91
N ALA A 115 6.13 -22.91 3.56
CA ALA A 115 7.45 -22.95 4.21
C ALA A 115 7.42 -22.55 5.70
N TYR A 116 6.43 -21.77 6.13
CA TYR A 116 6.26 -21.37 7.54
C TYR A 116 5.37 -22.32 8.35
N LYS A 117 4.67 -23.28 7.72
CA LYS A 117 3.76 -24.18 8.44
C LYS A 117 4.48 -25.00 9.50
N GLY A 118 3.80 -25.17 10.64
CA GLY A 118 4.32 -25.92 11.80
C GLY A 118 5.22 -25.10 12.73
N LEU A 119 5.69 -23.92 12.30
CA LEU A 119 6.46 -23.03 13.17
C LEU A 119 5.55 -22.37 14.20
N LYS A 120 6.10 -22.17 15.40
CA LYS A 120 5.49 -21.36 16.47
C LYS A 120 6.31 -20.09 16.62
N ILE A 121 5.65 -18.94 16.47
CA ILE A 121 6.25 -17.62 16.70
C ILE A 121 5.32 -16.92 17.68
N SER A 122 5.85 -16.46 18.80
CA SER A 122 5.03 -15.80 19.81
C SER A 122 4.61 -14.40 19.35
N SER A 123 3.44 -13.93 19.79
CA SER A 123 3.01 -12.55 19.49
C SER A 123 4.01 -11.51 20.00
N GLU A 124 4.65 -11.76 21.15
CA GLU A 124 5.71 -10.92 21.68
C GLU A 124 6.91 -10.85 20.72
N GLU A 125 7.35 -11.98 20.19
CA GLU A 125 8.44 -12.04 19.23
C GLU A 125 8.10 -11.30 17.93
N MET A 126 6.87 -11.46 17.41
CA MET A 126 6.43 -10.75 16.22
C MET A 126 6.47 -9.24 16.44
N VAL A 127 5.94 -8.74 17.56
CA VAL A 127 5.96 -7.33 17.93
C VAL A 127 7.39 -6.82 18.09
N ASN A 128 8.23 -7.50 18.87
CA ASN A 128 9.60 -7.08 19.12
C ASN A 128 10.44 -7.04 17.83
N THR A 129 10.28 -8.05 16.96
CA THR A 129 10.95 -8.09 15.66
C THR A 129 10.47 -6.94 14.77
N THR A 130 9.16 -6.67 14.77
CA THR A 130 8.55 -5.55 14.03
C THR A 130 9.08 -4.21 14.49
N LEU A 131 9.09 -3.92 15.80
CA LEU A 131 9.55 -2.65 16.31
C LEU A 131 11.05 -2.40 16.05
N LYS A 132 11.83 -3.48 15.98
CA LYS A 132 13.28 -3.46 15.72
C LYS A 132 13.64 -3.29 14.25
N TYR A 133 12.97 -4.01 13.35
CA TYR A 133 13.36 -4.10 11.94
C TYR A 133 12.39 -3.42 10.97
N GLY A 134 11.20 -3.05 11.43
CA GLY A 134 10.18 -2.48 10.58
C GLY A 134 10.56 -1.10 10.03
N PRO A 135 10.10 -0.78 8.81
CA PRO A 135 10.42 0.47 8.14
C PRO A 135 9.84 1.67 8.90
N PRO A 136 10.46 2.85 8.79
CA PRO A 136 9.79 4.09 9.16
C PRO A 136 8.67 4.43 8.15
N ALA A 137 7.72 5.25 8.58
CA ALA A 137 6.75 5.88 7.68
C ALA A 137 7.47 6.85 6.74
N ARG A 138 6.86 7.15 5.60
CA ARG A 138 7.21 8.32 4.80
C ARG A 138 7.16 9.58 5.67
N ASP A 139 8.00 10.56 5.34
CA ASP A 139 8.02 11.83 6.04
C ASP A 139 6.63 12.49 5.94
N ASN A 140 6.22 13.13 7.03
CA ASN A 140 4.90 13.75 7.19
C ASN A 140 3.69 12.81 7.09
N ALA A 141 3.87 11.48 7.08
CA ALA A 141 2.73 10.55 7.10
C ALA A 141 1.78 10.78 8.28
N LYS A 142 2.30 11.09 9.48
CA LYS A 142 1.43 11.41 10.63
C LYS A 142 0.53 12.61 10.35
N GLU A 143 1.06 13.69 9.77
CA GLU A 143 0.27 14.88 9.39
C GLU A 143 -0.82 14.50 8.40
N PHE A 144 -0.50 13.70 7.38
CA PHE A 144 -1.47 13.21 6.41
C PHE A 144 -2.65 12.49 7.09
N PHE A 145 -2.37 11.52 7.98
CA PHE A 145 -3.41 10.80 8.70
C PHE A 145 -4.16 11.66 9.73
N ASP A 146 -3.51 12.63 10.37
CA ASP A 146 -4.14 13.57 11.29
C ASP A 146 -5.17 14.46 10.56
N LEU A 147 -4.83 14.97 9.37
CA LEU A 147 -5.75 15.76 8.53
C LEU A 147 -6.99 14.95 8.16
N LEU A 148 -6.81 13.71 7.71
CA LEU A 148 -7.89 12.81 7.33
C LEU A 148 -8.78 12.46 8.52
N ASN A 149 -8.18 12.17 9.68
CA ASN A 149 -8.93 11.85 10.90
C ASN A 149 -9.73 13.05 11.40
N LYS A 150 -9.14 14.25 11.40
CA LYS A 150 -9.83 15.49 11.79
C LYS A 150 -11.06 15.76 10.93
N ALA A 151 -10.99 15.45 9.64
CA ALA A 151 -12.10 15.60 8.70
C ALA A 151 -13.00 14.35 8.59
N ASN A 152 -12.77 13.33 9.42
CA ASN A 152 -13.51 12.06 9.41
C ASN A 152 -13.58 11.42 8.01
N VAL A 153 -12.45 11.46 7.28
CA VAL A 153 -12.29 10.80 5.98
C VAL A 153 -12.00 9.33 6.20
N PRO A 154 -12.80 8.39 5.66
CA PRO A 154 -12.50 6.97 5.72
C PRO A 154 -11.21 6.64 4.97
N VAL A 155 -10.36 5.80 5.57
CA VAL A 155 -9.12 5.33 4.98
C VAL A 155 -9.07 3.81 5.01
N LEU A 156 -8.87 3.20 3.85
CA LEU A 156 -8.58 1.77 3.73
C LEU A 156 -7.12 1.59 3.34
N LEU A 157 -6.35 0.97 4.23
CA LEU A 157 -5.00 0.49 3.94
C LEU A 157 -5.08 -0.96 3.48
N ILE A 158 -4.49 -1.27 2.34
CA ILE A 158 -4.47 -2.62 1.78
C ILE A 158 -3.02 -3.07 1.70
N SER A 159 -2.70 -4.22 2.27
CA SER A 159 -1.35 -4.78 2.19
C SER A 159 -1.38 -6.26 1.83
N ALA A 160 -0.54 -6.65 0.88
CA ALA A 160 -0.23 -8.05 0.60
C ALA A 160 0.74 -8.67 1.63
N GLY A 161 1.20 -7.90 2.62
CA GLY A 161 2.00 -8.34 3.75
C GLY A 161 1.21 -9.13 4.80
N VAL A 162 1.79 -9.25 6.00
CA VAL A 162 1.26 -10.02 7.13
C VAL A 162 0.93 -9.09 8.28
N GLY A 163 -0.35 -9.00 8.65
CA GLY A 163 -0.90 -8.00 9.56
C GLY A 163 -0.27 -7.99 10.95
N GLU A 164 0.13 -9.16 11.47
CA GLU A 164 0.84 -9.26 12.75
C GLU A 164 2.15 -8.46 12.78
N PHE A 165 2.75 -8.18 11.61
CA PHE A 165 3.97 -7.37 11.45
C PHE A 165 3.70 -5.95 10.95
N LEU A 166 2.44 -5.60 10.68
CA LEU A 166 2.02 -4.28 10.21
C LEU A 166 1.36 -3.47 11.32
N GLU A 167 0.42 -4.06 12.06
CA GLU A 167 -0.34 -3.37 13.11
C GLU A 167 0.56 -2.70 14.17
N PRO A 168 1.65 -3.33 14.66
CA PRO A 168 2.55 -2.66 15.61
C PRO A 168 3.24 -1.42 15.01
N LEU A 169 3.45 -1.39 13.69
CA LEU A 169 4.00 -0.24 12.99
C LEU A 169 2.99 0.90 12.88
N LEU A 170 1.71 0.61 12.60
CA LEU A 170 0.66 1.63 12.58
C LEU A 170 0.58 2.36 13.92
N ILE A 171 0.70 1.62 15.03
CA ILE A 171 0.75 2.19 16.39
C ILE A 171 2.02 3.02 16.58
N LYS A 172 3.20 2.46 16.27
CA LYS A 172 4.49 3.16 16.40
C LYS A 172 4.54 4.46 15.59
N MET A 173 3.89 4.49 14.44
CA MET A 173 3.81 5.64 13.53
C MET A 173 2.74 6.65 13.94
N ASN A 174 1.90 6.34 14.92
CA ASN A 174 0.74 7.14 15.34
C ASN A 174 -0.27 7.39 14.19
N ILE A 175 -0.54 6.37 13.37
CA ILE A 175 -1.49 6.44 12.26
C ILE A 175 -2.69 5.50 12.42
N CYS A 176 -2.81 4.83 13.57
CA CYS A 176 -3.92 3.94 13.91
C CYS A 176 -5.14 4.71 14.47
N SER A 177 -5.74 5.56 13.64
CA SER A 177 -6.92 6.37 14.01
C SER A 177 -8.25 5.64 13.71
N PRO A 178 -9.38 6.00 14.36
CA PRO A 178 -10.65 5.30 14.17
C PRO A 178 -11.20 5.30 12.73
N ASN A 179 -10.77 6.25 11.90
CA ASN A 179 -11.13 6.35 10.49
C ASN A 179 -10.29 5.43 9.57
N VAL A 180 -9.25 4.80 10.09
CA VAL A 180 -8.33 3.91 9.35
C VAL A 180 -8.71 2.45 9.57
N GLU A 181 -8.79 1.69 8.49
CA GLU A 181 -8.92 0.23 8.51
C GLU A 181 -7.78 -0.41 7.72
N LEU A 182 -7.21 -1.50 8.22
CA LEU A 182 -6.17 -2.27 7.54
C LEU A 182 -6.75 -3.61 7.06
N LEU A 183 -6.70 -3.83 5.75
CA LEU A 183 -7.04 -5.08 5.08
C LEU A 183 -5.75 -5.76 4.59
N THR A 184 -5.42 -6.90 5.18
CA THR A 184 -4.15 -7.60 4.93
C THR A 184 -4.25 -9.09 5.23
N ASN A 185 -3.17 -9.85 4.99
CA ASN A 185 -3.12 -11.27 5.31
C ASN A 185 -2.84 -11.45 6.80
N TYR A 186 -3.58 -12.34 7.46
CA TYR A 186 -3.31 -12.73 8.85
C TYR A 186 -2.95 -14.20 8.91
N LEU A 187 -2.03 -14.55 9.80
CA LEU A 187 -1.61 -15.94 10.01
C LEU A 187 -2.75 -16.72 10.68
N LYS A 188 -3.04 -17.90 10.15
CA LYS A 188 -3.92 -18.88 10.81
C LYS A 188 -3.06 -19.77 11.70
N LEU A 189 -3.40 -19.80 12.97
CA LEU A 189 -2.75 -20.63 13.97
C LEU A 189 -3.66 -21.80 14.36
N ASP A 190 -3.08 -22.96 14.67
CA ASP A 190 -3.80 -24.06 15.34
C ASP A 190 -3.90 -23.84 16.86
N GLU A 191 -4.52 -24.80 17.57
CA GLU A 191 -4.70 -24.76 19.03
C GLU A 191 -3.36 -24.73 19.80
N ASP A 192 -2.30 -25.26 19.17
CA ASP A 192 -0.94 -25.27 19.69
C ASP A 192 -0.18 -23.97 19.42
N GLY A 193 -0.76 -23.03 18.67
CA GLY A 193 -0.12 -21.79 18.22
C GLY A 193 0.86 -21.97 17.05
N LYS A 194 0.77 -23.08 16.30
CA LYS A 194 1.57 -23.30 15.08
C LYS A 194 0.88 -22.67 13.88
N ILE A 195 1.68 -22.10 12.98
CA ILE A 195 1.19 -21.60 11.69
C ILE A 195 0.66 -22.77 10.87
N VAL A 196 -0.57 -22.66 10.37
CA VAL A 196 -1.20 -23.65 9.48
C VAL A 196 -1.66 -23.07 8.15
N GLY A 197 -1.44 -21.77 7.92
CA GLY A 197 -1.83 -21.08 6.68
C GLY A 197 -2.16 -19.60 6.92
N TYR A 198 -2.94 -19.02 6.00
CA TYR A 198 -3.59 -17.71 6.18
C TYR A 198 -5.03 -17.89 6.70
N LYS A 199 -5.57 -16.87 7.38
CA LYS A 199 -6.96 -16.87 7.86
C LYS A 199 -7.99 -16.84 6.72
N ALA A 200 -7.63 -16.27 5.58
CA ALA A 200 -8.45 -16.17 4.37
C ALA A 200 -7.58 -16.39 3.13
N SER A 201 -8.18 -16.35 1.94
CA SER A 201 -7.44 -16.35 0.67
C SER A 201 -6.43 -15.19 0.66
N PRO A 202 -5.17 -15.43 0.26
CA PRO A 202 -4.13 -14.42 0.38
C PRO A 202 -4.34 -13.27 -0.59
N ILE A 203 -4.17 -12.05 -0.09
CA ILE A 203 -4.00 -10.82 -0.85
C ILE A 203 -2.56 -10.78 -1.37
N HIS A 204 -2.41 -10.58 -2.67
CA HIS A 204 -1.13 -10.39 -3.36
C HIS A 204 -1.23 -9.22 -4.34
N THR A 205 -0.12 -8.85 -4.98
CA THR A 205 -0.02 -7.67 -5.86
C THR A 205 -1.02 -7.67 -7.03
N GLU A 206 -1.34 -8.85 -7.59
CA GLU A 206 -2.22 -9.04 -8.76
C GLU A 206 -3.67 -9.49 -8.44
N ASN A 207 -4.17 -9.31 -7.20
CA ASN A 207 -5.57 -9.68 -6.86
C ASN A 207 -6.32 -8.66 -6.00
N LYS A 208 -5.85 -7.42 -5.92
CA LYS A 208 -6.56 -6.35 -5.20
C LYS A 208 -7.95 -6.03 -5.81
N ASN A 209 -8.17 -6.42 -7.06
CA ASN A 209 -9.45 -6.30 -7.77
C ASN A 209 -10.51 -7.34 -7.39
N ILE A 210 -10.22 -8.31 -6.52
CA ILE A 210 -11.22 -9.27 -6.02
C ILE A 210 -11.51 -9.10 -4.53
N LEU A 211 -10.98 -8.02 -3.93
CA LEU A 211 -11.22 -7.72 -2.53
C LEU A 211 -12.68 -7.32 -2.33
N ASP A 212 -13.31 -7.95 -1.35
CA ASP A 212 -14.68 -7.65 -0.97
C ASP A 212 -14.72 -6.50 0.04
N PHE A 213 -15.00 -5.30 -0.47
CA PHE A 213 -15.14 -4.13 0.38
C PHE A 213 -16.45 -4.13 1.17
N LYS A 214 -17.50 -4.83 0.73
CA LYS A 214 -18.85 -4.67 1.30
C LYS A 214 -18.92 -5.08 2.77
N ASN A 215 -18.02 -5.94 3.21
CA ASN A 215 -17.90 -6.40 4.60
C ASN A 215 -16.89 -5.60 5.45
N THR A 216 -16.28 -4.54 4.90
CA THR A 216 -15.31 -3.70 5.60
C THR A 216 -16.00 -2.55 6.36
N LYS A 217 -15.40 -2.11 7.47
CA LYS A 217 -15.87 -0.92 8.20
C LYS A 217 -15.76 0.33 7.34
N PHE A 218 -14.74 0.38 6.48
CA PHE A 218 -14.51 1.41 5.49
C PHE A 218 -15.72 1.59 4.59
N TYR A 219 -16.23 0.52 3.98
CA TYR A 219 -17.40 0.60 3.09
C TYR A 219 -18.65 1.14 3.79
N GLY A 220 -18.86 0.76 5.06
CA GLY A 220 -19.93 1.34 5.88
C GLY A 220 -19.77 2.85 6.14
N LYS A 221 -18.55 3.39 6.07
CA LYS A 221 -18.24 4.81 6.29
C LYS A 221 -18.13 5.64 5.01
N ILE A 222 -18.02 5.01 3.83
CA ILE A 222 -18.00 5.74 2.54
C ILE A 222 -19.28 6.56 2.37
N GLY A 223 -20.45 6.02 2.71
CA GLY A 223 -21.72 6.76 2.61
C GLY A 223 -21.96 7.32 1.19
N ASN A 224 -22.02 8.66 1.08
CA ASN A 224 -22.15 9.44 -0.16
C ASN A 224 -20.82 10.10 -0.60
N ARG A 225 -19.68 9.51 -0.21
CA ARG A 225 -18.37 9.93 -0.69
C ARG A 225 -18.17 9.37 -2.09
N HIS A 226 -18.01 10.26 -3.05
CA HIS A 226 -17.89 9.93 -4.47
C HIS A 226 -16.49 10.28 -5.03
N ASN A 227 -15.64 10.91 -4.23
CA ASN A 227 -14.25 11.23 -4.56
C ASN A 227 -13.33 10.23 -3.84
N VAL A 228 -12.43 9.60 -4.59
CA VAL A 228 -11.46 8.64 -4.03
C VAL A 228 -10.04 8.96 -4.48
N ILE A 229 -9.13 9.07 -3.51
CA ILE A 229 -7.69 9.04 -3.81
C ILE A 229 -7.21 7.61 -3.63
N VAL A 230 -6.58 7.06 -4.68
CA VAL A 230 -5.90 5.77 -4.65
C VAL A 230 -4.39 5.98 -4.68
N MET A 231 -3.67 5.39 -3.73
CA MET A 231 -2.21 5.50 -3.64
C MET A 231 -1.54 4.12 -3.67
N GLY A 232 -0.42 3.99 -4.37
CA GLY A 232 0.29 2.71 -4.48
C GLY A 232 1.72 2.79 -5.03
N ASP A 233 2.49 1.72 -4.86
CA ASP A 233 3.83 1.54 -5.42
C ASP A 233 3.91 0.38 -6.45
N HIS A 234 2.75 -0.22 -6.76
CA HIS A 234 2.61 -1.26 -7.77
C HIS A 234 1.49 -0.92 -8.77
N LEU A 235 1.61 -1.34 -10.02
CA LEU A 235 0.54 -1.12 -11.01
C LEU A 235 -0.78 -1.82 -10.63
N GLY A 236 -0.69 -2.93 -9.89
CA GLY A 236 -1.85 -3.67 -9.39
C GLY A 236 -2.65 -2.96 -8.28
N ASP A 237 -2.12 -1.88 -7.70
CA ASP A 237 -2.79 -1.18 -6.59
C ASP A 237 -4.05 -0.43 -7.06
N VAL A 238 -4.07 0.04 -8.30
CA VAL A 238 -5.24 0.72 -8.87
C VAL A 238 -6.38 -0.24 -9.20
N ALA A 239 -6.11 -1.55 -9.29
CA ALA A 239 -7.09 -2.56 -9.62
C ALA A 239 -8.19 -2.70 -8.53
N VAL A 240 -7.93 -2.13 -7.35
CA VAL A 240 -8.91 -1.96 -6.26
C VAL A 240 -10.19 -1.23 -6.71
N LEU A 241 -10.08 -0.36 -7.72
CA LEU A 241 -11.19 0.44 -8.23
C LEU A 241 -12.27 -0.40 -8.93
N ASP A 242 -11.92 -1.59 -9.44
CA ASP A 242 -12.82 -2.45 -10.23
C ASP A 242 -14.06 -2.90 -9.44
N ASN A 243 -13.98 -2.92 -8.10
CA ASN A 243 -15.06 -3.34 -7.20
C ASN A 243 -15.72 -2.19 -6.42
N LEU A 244 -15.45 -0.94 -6.78
CA LEU A 244 -16.02 0.21 -6.09
C LEU A 244 -17.26 0.74 -6.82
N ASP A 245 -18.43 0.31 -6.37
CA ASP A 245 -19.73 0.66 -6.95
C ASP A 245 -20.13 2.16 -6.80
N LYS A 246 -19.38 2.97 -6.03
CA LYS A 246 -19.77 4.33 -5.60
C LYS A 246 -18.66 5.37 -5.78
N VAL A 247 -18.12 5.48 -7.00
CA VAL A 247 -17.04 6.42 -7.29
C VAL A 247 -17.36 7.24 -8.54
N GLU A 248 -17.29 8.56 -8.42
CA GLU A 248 -17.43 9.51 -9.54
C GLU A 248 -16.09 10.09 -9.96
N ASN A 249 -15.28 10.51 -8.99
CA ASN A 249 -13.96 11.10 -9.24
C ASN A 249 -12.88 10.25 -8.60
N VAL A 250 -11.88 9.88 -9.41
CA VAL A 250 -10.69 9.13 -8.96
C VAL A 250 -9.46 9.99 -9.20
N LEU A 251 -8.59 10.04 -8.20
CA LEU A 251 -7.24 10.56 -8.32
C LEU A 251 -6.24 9.47 -7.92
N LYS A 252 -5.31 9.13 -8.80
CA LYS A 252 -4.34 8.05 -8.62
C LYS A 252 -2.93 8.60 -8.42
N ILE A 253 -2.30 8.28 -7.30
CA ILE A 253 -0.94 8.72 -6.97
C ILE A 253 -0.02 7.48 -6.86
N GLY A 254 0.97 7.41 -7.73
CA GLY A 254 1.91 6.28 -7.81
C GLY A 254 3.29 6.65 -7.27
N PHE A 255 3.84 5.86 -6.35
CA PHE A 255 5.19 6.02 -5.82
C PHE A 255 6.19 5.16 -6.60
N PHE A 256 6.98 5.78 -7.47
CA PHE A 256 7.88 5.08 -8.39
C PHE A 256 9.31 5.02 -7.84
N TYR A 257 9.72 3.85 -7.37
CA TYR A 257 11.09 3.55 -6.95
C TYR A 257 11.48 2.10 -7.25
N GLY A 258 12.74 1.88 -7.64
CA GLY A 258 13.30 0.54 -7.90
C GLY A 258 12.68 -0.19 -9.09
N ASN A 259 11.77 0.44 -9.82
CA ASN A 259 11.16 -0.07 -11.05
C ASN A 259 12.10 0.16 -12.24
N ASN A 260 11.95 -0.66 -13.29
CA ASN A 260 12.66 -0.41 -14.54
C ASN A 260 12.16 0.90 -15.16
N GLU A 261 13.06 1.81 -15.55
CA GLU A 261 12.70 3.06 -16.23
C GLU A 261 11.85 2.82 -17.49
N SER A 262 12.02 1.68 -18.16
CA SER A 262 11.19 1.30 -19.31
C SER A 262 9.71 1.13 -18.97
N SER A 263 9.36 0.94 -17.69
CA SER A 263 7.97 0.86 -17.22
C SER A 263 7.32 2.23 -16.99
N LEU A 264 8.10 3.32 -16.94
CA LEU A 264 7.60 4.66 -16.62
C LEU A 264 6.45 5.12 -17.55
N PRO A 265 6.46 4.87 -18.87
CA PRO A 265 5.31 5.19 -19.73
C PRO A 265 4.02 4.48 -19.30
N THR A 266 4.10 3.21 -18.88
CA THR A 266 2.95 2.48 -18.35
C THR A 266 2.44 3.12 -17.06
N TRP A 267 3.35 3.50 -16.16
CA TRP A 267 2.99 4.19 -14.93
C TRP A 267 2.28 5.52 -15.18
N LEU A 268 2.78 6.33 -16.11
CA LEU A 268 2.15 7.60 -16.52
C LEU A 268 0.79 7.41 -17.22
N ASN A 269 0.52 6.23 -17.76
CA ASN A 269 -0.79 5.88 -18.30
C ASN A 269 -1.76 5.34 -17.22
N THR A 270 -1.22 4.82 -16.11
CA THR A 270 -2.00 4.20 -15.04
C THR A 270 -2.32 5.19 -13.92
N TYR A 271 -1.37 6.04 -13.55
CA TYR A 271 -1.43 7.00 -12.46
C TYR A 271 -1.52 8.43 -12.98
N ASP A 272 -2.31 9.26 -12.30
CA ASP A 272 -2.45 10.68 -12.64
C ASP A 272 -1.20 11.48 -12.21
N ILE A 273 -0.64 11.09 -11.06
CA ILE A 273 0.58 11.65 -10.50
C ILE A 273 1.56 10.50 -10.23
N VAL A 274 2.76 10.58 -10.78
CA VAL A 274 3.86 9.65 -10.49
C VAL A 274 4.94 10.40 -9.71
N LEU A 275 5.20 9.95 -8.48
CA LEU A 275 6.21 10.51 -7.59
C LEU A 275 7.47 9.65 -7.67
N LYS A 276 8.49 10.16 -8.36
CA LYS A 276 9.74 9.43 -8.57
C LYS A 276 10.69 9.64 -7.38
N ASP A 277 11.05 8.53 -6.73
CA ASP A 277 11.95 8.50 -5.58
C ASP A 277 11.54 9.43 -4.42
N ASP A 278 10.23 9.53 -4.16
CA ASP A 278 9.67 10.39 -3.13
C ASP A 278 9.42 9.59 -1.83
N GLN A 279 10.08 10.00 -0.74
CA GLN A 279 9.97 9.39 0.58
C GLN A 279 9.08 10.21 1.55
N THR A 280 8.23 11.10 1.03
CA THR A 280 7.35 12.01 1.77
C THR A 280 5.86 11.82 1.44
N MET A 281 4.98 12.37 2.28
CA MET A 281 3.55 12.52 2.00
C MET A 281 3.19 13.94 1.56
N ASP A 282 4.15 14.74 1.12
CA ASP A 282 3.97 16.18 0.92
C ASP A 282 3.01 16.49 -0.24
N VAL A 283 3.09 15.74 -1.34
CA VAL A 283 2.16 15.91 -2.47
C VAL A 283 0.73 15.51 -2.08
N PRO A 284 0.46 14.32 -1.48
CA PRO A 284 -0.86 14.01 -0.92
C PRO A 284 -1.37 15.08 0.06
N ILE A 285 -0.52 15.57 0.97
CA ILE A 285 -0.89 16.62 1.94
C ILE A 285 -1.22 17.94 1.23
N ALA A 286 -0.44 18.34 0.23
CA ALA A 286 -0.69 19.55 -0.56
C ALA A 286 -2.07 19.49 -1.23
N ILE A 287 -2.44 18.32 -1.76
CA ILE A 287 -3.77 18.10 -2.34
C ILE A 287 -4.87 18.20 -1.28
N LEU A 288 -4.69 17.56 -0.11
CA LEU A 288 -5.65 17.67 1.00
C LEU A 288 -5.82 19.14 1.47
N LYS A 289 -4.75 19.94 1.48
CA LYS A 289 -4.79 21.35 1.86
C LYS A 289 -5.56 22.24 0.88
N LEU A 290 -5.83 21.78 -0.34
CA LEU A 290 -6.70 22.48 -1.29
C LEU A 290 -8.20 22.26 -0.99
N LEU A 291 -8.53 21.21 -0.25
CA LEU A 291 -9.91 20.84 0.08
C LEU A 291 -10.43 21.70 1.22
N LYS A 292 -11.74 21.97 1.19
CA LYS A 292 -12.48 22.66 2.25
C LYS A 292 -13.23 21.67 3.13
#